data_AF-A0A429C0V4-F1
#
_entry.id   AF-A0A429C0V4-F1
#
_cell.length_a   1.000
_cell.length_b   1.000
_cell.length_c   1.000
_cell.angle_alpha   90.00
_cell.angle_beta   90.00
_cell.angle_gamma   90.00
#
_symmetry.space_group_name_H-M   'P 1'
#
loop_
_entity.id
_entity.type
_entity.pdbx_description
1 polymer ?
#
loop_
_entity_poly.entity_id
_entity_poly.type
_entity_poly.pdbx_seq_one_letter_code
_entity_poly.pdbx_strand_id
1 'polypeptide(L)'
;EALRAQAARLLEHAEHAEHAEHAEHGTHDGDDDTALVDTAYSLATGRASLDHRAVVLATDRTTARRGLAALSAGDSAPNTFSGTATNGLTAFLFTGQGSQRPGMGEELYAAFPAYAEALDTVCEAFDGLLGRPLREVLTARPGTPEAALLDETEYTQAALFAVEVALFRLLESWSLLPDFVAGHSIGELAAAHVAGVFSLADACTLVAARGRLMQALPAGGAMVAVRATEEETATLLRGRTDGAVAAVNGPRSVVISGAEEAVLEVAALLEERGSSTRLLRVSHAFHSPLMDAMTADFRKVADSVEYRAPHIPLVS
;
A
#
# COMPACT_ATOMS: atom_id res chain seq x y z
N GLU A 1 18.07 -17.59 -21.53
CA GLU A 1 17.92 -18.59 -22.62
C GLU A 1 17.25 -19.88 -22.17
N ALA A 2 17.79 -20.59 -21.17
CA ALA A 2 17.18 -21.82 -20.64
C ALA A 2 15.72 -21.65 -20.18
N LEU A 3 15.37 -20.53 -19.54
CA LEU A 3 13.98 -20.20 -19.15
C LEU A 3 13.05 -20.10 -20.36
N ARG A 4 13.51 -19.51 -21.47
CA ARG A 4 12.73 -19.44 -22.73
C ARG A 4 12.51 -20.83 -23.33
N ALA A 5 13.52 -21.70 -23.25
CA ALA A 5 13.39 -23.09 -23.69
C ALA A 5 12.42 -23.90 -22.81
N GLN A 6 12.32 -23.60 -21.51
CA GLN A 6 11.27 -24.18 -20.64
C GLN A 6 9.88 -23.72 -21.07
N ALA A 7 9.71 -22.42 -21.35
CA ALA A 7 8.45 -21.88 -21.86
C ALA A 7 8.02 -22.53 -23.18
N ALA A 8 8.97 -22.74 -24.10
CA ALA A 8 8.70 -23.41 -25.37
C ALA A 8 8.22 -24.87 -25.18
N ARG A 9 8.87 -25.63 -24.29
CA ARG A 9 8.46 -27.00 -23.96
C ARG A 9 7.10 -27.07 -23.27
N LEU A 10 6.82 -26.11 -22.39
CA LEU A 10 5.53 -26.06 -21.70
C LEU A 10 4.40 -25.69 -22.68
N LEU A 11 4.68 -24.80 -23.65
CA LEU A 11 3.76 -24.50 -24.74
C LEU A 11 3.46 -25.75 -25.58
N GLU A 12 4.49 -26.47 -26.01
CA GLU A 12 4.35 -27.73 -26.77
C GLU A 12 3.54 -28.78 -25.98
N HIS A 13 3.79 -28.91 -24.68
CA HIS A 13 3.01 -29.79 -23.80
C HIS A 13 1.53 -29.40 -23.73
N ALA A 14 1.24 -28.10 -23.57
CA ALA A 14 -0.14 -27.60 -23.54
C ALA A 14 -0.86 -27.85 -24.88
N GLU A 15 -0.16 -27.73 -26.00
CA GLU A 15 -0.71 -28.01 -27.32
C GLU A 15 -1.00 -29.50 -27.54
N HIS A 16 -0.13 -30.39 -27.06
CA HIS A 16 -0.35 -31.83 -27.18
C HIS A 16 -1.49 -32.36 -26.31
N ALA A 17 -1.67 -31.81 -25.11
CA ALA A 17 -2.76 -32.19 -24.21
C ALA A 17 -4.14 -31.91 -24.85
N GLU A 18 -4.29 -30.75 -25.50
CA GLU A 18 -5.53 -30.35 -26.17
C GLU A 18 -5.92 -31.29 -27.31
N HIS A 19 -4.95 -31.70 -28.13
CA HIS A 19 -5.18 -32.63 -29.24
C HIS A 19 -5.60 -34.03 -28.76
N ALA A 20 -5.11 -34.48 -27.60
CA ALA A 20 -5.47 -35.77 -27.02
C ALA A 20 -6.89 -35.73 -26.42
N GLU A 21 -7.25 -34.65 -25.72
CA GLU A 21 -8.58 -34.46 -25.13
C GLU A 21 -9.66 -34.33 -26.21
N HIS A 22 -9.40 -33.55 -27.27
CA HIS A 22 -10.32 -33.41 -28.41
C HIS A 22 -10.56 -34.72 -29.18
N ALA A 23 -9.60 -35.67 -29.13
CA ALA A 23 -9.72 -36.96 -29.79
C ALA A 23 -10.55 -37.97 -28.97
N GLU A 24 -10.65 -37.79 -27.65
CA GLU A 24 -11.30 -38.75 -26.75
C GLU A 24 -12.67 -38.28 -26.24
N HIS A 25 -12.89 -36.98 -26.01
CA HIS A 25 -14.15 -36.46 -25.45
C HIS A 25 -14.51 -35.09 -26.05
N GLY A 26 -15.75 -34.95 -26.55
CA GLY A 26 -16.26 -33.64 -26.99
C GLY A 26 -16.19 -32.64 -25.83
N THR A 27 -15.59 -31.47 -26.09
CA THR A 27 -15.18 -30.51 -25.07
C THR A 27 -16.34 -30.01 -24.19
N HIS A 28 -16.18 -30.14 -22.89
CA HIS A 28 -16.96 -29.42 -21.88
C HIS A 28 -16.03 -28.41 -21.20
N ASP A 29 -16.39 -27.13 -21.22
CA ASP A 29 -15.58 -26.00 -20.71
C ASP A 29 -15.01 -26.21 -19.29
N GLY A 30 -15.64 -27.05 -18.44
CA GLY A 30 -15.19 -27.30 -17.07
C GLY A 30 -13.97 -28.22 -16.91
N ASP A 31 -13.62 -29.03 -17.92
CA ASP A 31 -12.47 -29.95 -17.86
C ASP A 31 -11.15 -29.22 -18.19
N ASP A 32 -11.25 -28.21 -19.06
CA ASP A 32 -10.12 -27.38 -19.53
C ASP A 32 -9.50 -26.53 -18.42
N ASP A 33 -10.33 -25.98 -17.52
CA ASP A 33 -9.91 -25.19 -16.37
C ASP A 33 -9.20 -26.04 -15.31
N THR A 34 -9.67 -27.27 -15.09
CA THR A 34 -9.09 -28.20 -14.11
C THR A 34 -7.66 -28.58 -14.50
N ALA A 35 -7.43 -28.89 -15.78
CA ALA A 35 -6.10 -29.21 -16.29
C ALA A 35 -5.10 -28.02 -16.20
N LEU A 36 -5.58 -26.78 -16.37
CA LEU A 36 -4.75 -25.59 -16.22
C LEU A 36 -4.35 -25.38 -14.75
N VAL A 37 -5.28 -25.59 -13.82
CA VAL A 37 -5.02 -25.53 -12.38
C VAL A 37 -4.03 -26.62 -11.95
N ASP A 38 -4.19 -27.85 -12.42
CA ASP A 38 -3.27 -28.96 -12.11
C ASP A 38 -1.86 -28.72 -12.65
N THR A 39 -1.77 -28.13 -13.84
CA THR A 39 -0.49 -27.70 -14.43
C THR A 39 0.16 -26.61 -13.58
N ALA A 40 -0.59 -25.57 -13.20
CA ALA A 40 -0.10 -24.49 -12.36
C ALA A 40 0.37 -25.01 -10.98
N TYR A 41 -0.42 -25.87 -10.34
CA TYR A 41 -0.08 -26.51 -9.07
C TYR A 41 1.20 -27.33 -9.18
N SER A 42 1.32 -28.15 -10.22
CA SER A 42 2.49 -28.99 -10.47
C SER A 42 3.77 -28.17 -10.71
N LEU A 43 3.67 -27.05 -11.42
CA LEU A 43 4.79 -26.14 -11.66
C LEU A 43 5.20 -25.39 -10.39
N ALA A 44 4.23 -24.96 -9.57
CA ALA A 44 4.48 -24.17 -8.37
C ALA A 44 5.03 -25.01 -7.21
N THR A 45 4.58 -26.26 -7.05
CA THR A 45 4.85 -27.08 -5.85
C THR A 45 5.72 -28.31 -6.13
N GLY A 46 5.71 -28.82 -7.35
CA GLY A 46 6.32 -30.11 -7.71
C GLY A 46 7.65 -30.01 -8.47
N ARG A 47 8.23 -28.82 -8.61
CA ARG A 47 9.47 -28.59 -9.36
C ARG A 47 10.47 -27.76 -8.55
N ALA A 48 11.75 -27.95 -8.84
CA ALA A 48 12.81 -27.17 -8.21
C ALA A 48 12.70 -25.68 -8.58
N SER A 49 12.75 -24.80 -7.57
CA SER A 49 12.74 -23.35 -7.78
C SER A 49 14.14 -22.86 -8.15
N LEU A 50 14.37 -22.65 -9.45
CA LEU A 50 15.63 -22.12 -9.98
C LEU A 50 15.71 -20.59 -9.85
N ASP A 51 16.89 -20.03 -10.13
CA ASP A 51 17.15 -18.59 -9.98
C ASP A 51 16.38 -17.75 -11.02
N HIS A 52 16.39 -18.14 -12.29
CA HIS A 52 15.64 -17.43 -13.32
C HIS A 52 14.20 -17.95 -13.39
N ARG A 53 13.24 -17.07 -13.08
CA ARG A 53 11.83 -17.42 -12.92
C ARG A 53 10.98 -16.60 -13.88
N ALA A 54 9.86 -17.18 -14.27
CA ALA A 54 8.80 -16.47 -14.95
C ALA A 54 7.43 -16.96 -14.48
N VAL A 55 6.45 -16.07 -14.53
CA VAL A 55 5.04 -16.33 -14.23
C VAL A 55 4.22 -15.84 -15.42
N VAL A 56 3.31 -16.70 -15.90
CA VAL A 56 2.28 -16.33 -16.87
C VAL A 56 0.95 -16.35 -16.14
N LEU A 57 0.27 -15.21 -16.05
CA LEU A 57 -1.08 -15.12 -15.51
C LEU A 57 -2.08 -15.48 -16.61
N ALA A 58 -2.97 -16.43 -16.35
CA ALA A 58 -3.94 -16.89 -17.32
C ALA A 58 -5.24 -17.32 -16.62
N THR A 59 -6.36 -17.02 -17.25
CA THR A 59 -7.70 -17.46 -16.83
C THR A 59 -8.22 -18.60 -17.69
N ASP A 60 -7.52 -18.90 -18.79
CA ASP A 60 -7.90 -19.91 -19.77
C ASP A 60 -6.65 -20.38 -20.54
N ARG A 61 -6.77 -21.50 -21.25
CA ARG A 61 -5.66 -22.08 -22.03
C ARG A 61 -5.15 -21.16 -23.14
N THR A 62 -6.03 -20.38 -23.76
CA THR A 62 -5.66 -19.47 -24.86
C THR A 62 -4.72 -18.36 -24.35
N THR A 63 -5.05 -17.76 -23.22
CA THR A 63 -4.25 -16.72 -22.57
C THR A 63 -2.94 -17.28 -22.02
N ALA A 64 -2.94 -18.52 -21.50
CA ALA A 64 -1.74 -19.23 -21.08
C ALA A 64 -0.78 -19.48 -22.26
N ARG A 65 -1.28 -20.06 -23.37
CA ARG A 65 -0.48 -20.34 -24.57
C ARG A 65 0.13 -19.08 -25.16
N ARG A 66 -0.65 -17.99 -25.26
CA ARG A 66 -0.15 -16.70 -25.73
C ARG A 66 0.99 -16.16 -24.85
N GLY A 67 0.84 -16.25 -23.53
CA GLY A 67 1.88 -15.80 -22.59
C GLY A 67 3.15 -16.65 -22.67
N LEU A 68 3.01 -17.97 -22.82
CA LEU A 68 4.13 -18.90 -23.01
C LEU A 68 4.85 -18.69 -24.34
N ALA A 69 4.12 -18.40 -25.42
CA ALA A 69 4.69 -18.06 -26.73
C ALA A 69 5.49 -16.76 -26.68
N ALA A 70 4.95 -15.71 -26.05
CA ALA A 70 5.69 -14.46 -25.85
C ALA A 70 6.96 -14.69 -25.01
N LEU A 71 6.85 -15.45 -23.91
CA LEU A 71 7.99 -15.77 -23.05
C LEU A 71 9.07 -16.58 -23.79
N SER A 72 8.67 -17.54 -24.64
CA SER A 72 9.61 -18.37 -25.40
C SER A 72 10.34 -17.57 -26.49
N ALA A 73 9.65 -16.62 -27.14
CA ALA A 73 10.25 -15.67 -28.07
C ALA A 73 11.16 -14.63 -27.37
N GLY A 74 10.93 -14.40 -26.07
CA GLY A 74 11.60 -13.34 -25.31
C GLY A 74 10.94 -11.96 -25.49
N ASP A 75 9.68 -11.95 -25.92
CA ASP A 75 8.86 -10.76 -26.08
C ASP A 75 8.20 -10.39 -24.74
N SER A 76 7.85 -9.11 -24.60
CA SER A 76 7.02 -8.66 -23.47
C SER A 76 5.56 -8.96 -23.73
N ALA A 77 4.84 -9.41 -22.69
CA ALA A 77 3.39 -9.54 -22.70
C ALA A 77 2.81 -9.03 -21.38
N PRO A 78 1.62 -8.41 -21.37
CA PRO A 78 1.04 -7.84 -20.15
C PRO A 78 0.82 -8.83 -19.00
N ASN A 79 0.65 -10.11 -19.33
CA ASN A 79 0.42 -11.18 -18.36
C ASN A 79 1.66 -12.05 -18.10
N THR A 80 2.84 -11.65 -18.60
CA THR A 80 4.08 -12.42 -18.45
C THR A 80 5.10 -11.61 -17.66
N PHE A 81 5.56 -12.19 -16.56
CA PHE A 81 6.54 -11.59 -15.66
C PHE A 81 7.78 -12.48 -15.63
N SER A 82 8.97 -11.90 -15.65
CA SER A 82 10.21 -12.65 -15.49
C SER A 82 11.20 -11.89 -14.61
N GLY A 83 12.06 -12.64 -13.94
CA GLY A 83 13.05 -12.07 -13.05
C GLY A 83 14.07 -13.10 -12.60
N THR A 84 15.06 -12.63 -11.87
CA THR A 84 16.02 -13.48 -11.17
C THR A 84 15.70 -13.42 -9.69
N ALA A 85 15.54 -14.57 -9.06
CA ALA A 85 15.39 -14.68 -7.62
C ALA A 85 16.61 -14.06 -6.94
N THR A 86 16.36 -13.20 -5.96
CA THR A 86 17.37 -12.66 -5.08
C THR A 86 17.17 -13.27 -3.70
N ASN A 87 18.27 -13.55 -3.01
CA ASN A 87 18.22 -13.84 -1.58
C ASN A 87 18.25 -12.50 -0.85
N GLY A 88 17.40 -12.35 0.16
CA GLY A 88 17.33 -11.13 0.93
C GLY A 88 16.18 -11.13 1.91
N LEU A 89 16.18 -10.13 2.77
CA LEU A 89 15.11 -9.86 3.71
C LEU A 89 14.02 -9.05 3.01
N THR A 90 12.77 -9.29 3.36
CA THR A 90 11.59 -8.62 2.81
C THR A 90 11.04 -7.64 3.82
N ALA A 91 10.75 -6.41 3.39
CA ALA A 91 10.09 -5.40 4.21
C ALA A 91 8.72 -5.03 3.64
N PHE A 92 7.70 -4.94 4.48
CA PHE A 92 6.41 -4.35 4.10
C PHE A 92 6.36 -2.89 4.52
N LEU A 93 6.00 -2.02 3.57
CA LEU A 93 5.95 -0.58 3.75
C LEU A 93 4.50 -0.09 3.76
N PHE A 94 4.13 0.59 4.84
CA PHE A 94 2.81 1.14 5.09
C PHE A 94 2.79 2.62 4.71
N THR A 95 1.83 3.03 3.87
CA THR A 95 1.84 4.34 3.23
C THR A 95 1.25 5.42 4.13
N GLY A 96 1.60 6.68 3.84
CA GLY A 96 0.95 7.83 4.45
C GLY A 96 -0.31 8.27 3.71
N GLN A 97 -0.84 9.42 4.11
CA GLN A 97 -1.94 10.08 3.40
C GLN A 97 -1.56 10.44 1.95
N GLY A 98 -2.50 10.21 1.03
CA GLY A 98 -2.38 10.52 -0.40
C GLY A 98 -2.65 9.33 -1.33
N SER A 99 -2.70 8.11 -0.81
CA SER A 99 -3.02 6.88 -1.55
C SER A 99 -4.52 6.54 -1.57
N GLN A 100 -5.32 7.22 -0.75
CA GLN A 100 -6.75 6.96 -0.65
C GLN A 100 -7.50 7.35 -1.92
N ARG A 101 -8.50 6.55 -2.29
CA ARG A 101 -9.44 6.83 -3.37
C ARG A 101 -10.78 6.16 -3.07
N PRO A 102 -11.92 6.73 -3.53
CA PRO A 102 -13.20 6.05 -3.43
C PRO A 102 -13.15 4.66 -4.09
N GLY A 103 -13.80 3.67 -3.45
CA GLY A 103 -13.79 2.28 -3.90
C GLY A 103 -12.43 1.58 -3.80
N MET A 104 -11.51 2.09 -2.97
CA MET A 104 -10.28 1.34 -2.68
C MET A 104 -10.59 0.05 -1.93
N GLY A 105 -9.98 -1.05 -2.35
CA GLY A 105 -10.18 -2.36 -1.71
C GLY A 105 -11.44 -3.13 -2.12
N GLU A 106 -12.38 -2.54 -2.89
CA GLU A 106 -13.65 -3.22 -3.26
C GLU A 106 -13.43 -4.51 -4.06
N GLU A 107 -12.53 -4.48 -5.05
CA GLU A 107 -12.21 -5.67 -5.86
C GLU A 107 -11.56 -6.77 -5.00
N LEU A 108 -10.72 -6.38 -4.03
CA LEU A 108 -10.09 -7.31 -3.10
C LEU A 108 -11.12 -7.89 -2.12
N TYR A 109 -12.05 -7.07 -1.65
CA TYR A 109 -13.16 -7.48 -0.80
C TYR A 109 -14.04 -8.53 -1.49
N ALA A 110 -14.35 -8.32 -2.77
CA ALA A 110 -15.14 -9.27 -3.54
C ALA A 110 -14.37 -10.57 -3.84
N ALA A 111 -13.06 -10.50 -4.06
CA ALA A 111 -12.25 -11.64 -4.50
C ALA A 111 -11.67 -12.49 -3.35
N PHE A 112 -11.36 -11.89 -2.19
CA PHE A 112 -10.57 -12.55 -1.15
C PHE A 112 -11.24 -12.49 0.23
N PRO A 113 -11.76 -13.62 0.74
CA PRO A 113 -12.39 -13.68 2.07
C PRO A 113 -11.51 -13.18 3.21
N ALA A 114 -10.20 -13.48 3.20
CA ALA A 114 -9.28 -13.02 4.24
C ALA A 114 -9.13 -11.49 4.28
N TYR A 115 -9.18 -10.82 3.12
CA TYR A 115 -9.21 -9.37 3.05
C TYR A 115 -10.55 -8.82 3.56
N ALA A 116 -11.65 -9.44 3.14
CA ALA A 116 -12.99 -9.02 3.53
C ALA A 116 -13.21 -9.08 5.04
N GLU A 117 -12.90 -10.22 5.66
CA GLU A 117 -13.01 -10.44 7.10
C GLU A 117 -12.13 -9.46 7.89
N ALA A 118 -10.88 -9.25 7.43
CA ALA A 118 -9.99 -8.29 8.07
C ALA A 118 -10.52 -6.86 7.97
N LEU A 119 -11.00 -6.44 6.79
CA LEU A 119 -11.54 -5.10 6.60
C LEU A 119 -12.80 -4.87 7.45
N ASP A 120 -13.71 -5.84 7.49
CA ASP A 120 -14.91 -5.80 8.33
C ASP A 120 -14.54 -5.64 9.81
N THR A 121 -13.61 -6.46 10.30
CA THR A 121 -13.13 -6.42 11.69
C THR A 121 -12.54 -5.05 12.04
N VAL A 122 -11.74 -4.45 11.15
CA VAL A 122 -11.18 -3.11 11.43
C VAL A 122 -12.25 -2.04 11.35
N CYS A 123 -13.20 -2.11 10.41
CA CYS A 123 -14.31 -1.15 10.33
C CYS A 123 -15.17 -1.19 11.60
N GLU A 124 -15.52 -2.37 12.09
CA GLU A 124 -16.25 -2.56 13.36
C GLU A 124 -15.48 -1.99 14.55
N ALA A 125 -14.15 -2.13 14.57
CA ALA A 125 -13.31 -1.55 15.63
C ALA A 125 -13.27 -0.01 15.62
N PHE A 126 -13.69 0.65 14.52
CA PHE A 126 -13.89 2.10 14.45
C PHE A 126 -15.31 2.55 14.83
N ASP A 127 -16.26 1.64 15.02
CA ASP A 127 -17.63 2.01 15.36
C ASP A 127 -17.69 2.76 16.69
N GLY A 128 -18.37 3.92 16.67
CA GLY A 128 -18.42 4.84 17.81
C GLY A 128 -17.19 5.71 18.02
N LEU A 129 -16.10 5.50 17.28
CA LEU A 129 -14.92 6.36 17.28
C LEU A 129 -14.98 7.47 16.22
N LEU A 130 -15.78 7.25 15.16
CA LEU A 130 -15.99 8.16 14.04
C LEU A 130 -17.45 8.65 14.00
N GLY A 131 -17.69 9.78 13.32
CA GLY A 131 -19.04 10.33 13.15
C GLY A 131 -19.97 9.49 12.25
N ARG A 132 -19.42 8.61 11.43
CA ARG A 132 -20.11 7.69 10.50
C ARG A 132 -19.35 6.37 10.43
N PRO A 133 -20.04 5.25 10.14
CA PRO A 133 -19.37 3.96 9.94
C PRO A 133 -18.33 4.05 8.83
N LEU A 134 -17.09 3.61 9.11
CA LEU A 134 -15.99 3.69 8.15
C LEU A 134 -16.30 2.95 6.84
N ARG A 135 -17.01 1.83 6.96
CA ARG A 135 -17.40 1.01 5.82
C ARG A 135 -18.25 1.78 4.81
N GLU A 136 -19.18 2.61 5.27
CA GLU A 136 -20.03 3.43 4.39
C GLU A 136 -19.19 4.39 3.54
N VAL A 137 -18.13 4.96 4.13
CA VAL A 137 -17.21 5.89 3.45
C VAL A 137 -16.34 5.15 2.43
N LEU A 138 -15.81 3.98 2.79
CA LEU A 138 -14.95 3.18 1.90
C LEU A 138 -15.69 2.71 0.63
N THR A 139 -16.94 2.25 0.79
CA THR A 139 -17.77 1.75 -0.32
C THR A 139 -18.62 2.83 -0.98
N ALA A 140 -18.42 4.09 -0.61
CA ALA A 140 -19.18 5.19 -1.17
C ALA A 140 -18.83 5.38 -2.65
N ARG A 141 -19.86 5.53 -3.48
CA ARG A 141 -19.65 5.79 -4.92
C ARG A 141 -18.97 7.15 -5.12
N PRO A 142 -18.01 7.25 -6.06
CA PRO A 142 -17.38 8.53 -6.38
C PRO A 142 -18.39 9.65 -6.64
N GLY A 143 -18.16 10.83 -6.07
CA GLY A 143 -19.02 12.01 -6.22
C GLY A 143 -20.21 12.07 -5.26
N THR A 144 -20.35 11.13 -4.33
CA THR A 144 -21.32 11.22 -3.22
C THR A 144 -20.76 12.01 -2.04
N PRO A 145 -21.62 12.58 -1.17
CA PRO A 145 -21.18 13.23 0.07
C PRO A 145 -20.36 12.29 0.98
N GLU A 146 -20.74 11.02 1.04
CA GLU A 146 -20.02 10.00 1.81
C GLU A 146 -18.62 9.76 1.26
N ALA A 147 -18.45 9.72 -0.07
CA ALA A 147 -17.13 9.56 -0.69
C ALA A 147 -16.24 10.78 -0.46
N ALA A 148 -16.83 11.98 -0.32
CA ALA A 148 -16.07 13.21 -0.03
C ALA A 148 -15.48 13.22 1.39
N LEU A 149 -16.06 12.46 2.33
CA LEU A 149 -15.48 12.28 3.66
C LEU A 149 -14.09 11.66 3.59
N LEU A 150 -13.77 10.88 2.55
CA LEU A 150 -12.45 10.30 2.37
C LEU A 150 -11.34 11.34 2.15
N ASP A 151 -11.68 12.60 1.86
CA ASP A 151 -10.72 13.72 1.81
C ASP A 151 -10.55 14.42 3.17
N GLU A 152 -11.41 14.12 4.15
CA GLU A 152 -11.28 14.60 5.52
C GLU A 152 -10.21 13.78 6.26
N THR A 153 -9.29 14.45 6.97
CA THR A 153 -8.15 13.82 7.64
C THR A 153 -8.57 12.71 8.60
N GLU A 154 -9.69 12.91 9.31
CA GLU A 154 -10.25 11.93 10.25
C GLU A 154 -10.55 10.58 9.56
N TYR A 155 -11.32 10.61 8.47
CA TYR A 155 -11.66 9.40 7.72
C TYR A 155 -10.50 8.92 6.85
N THR A 156 -9.67 9.80 6.30
CA THR A 156 -8.51 9.42 5.50
C THR A 156 -7.59 8.51 6.29
N GLN A 157 -7.26 8.89 7.53
CA GLN A 157 -6.35 8.11 8.37
C GLN A 157 -6.95 6.76 8.76
N ALA A 158 -8.24 6.75 9.16
CA ALA A 158 -8.94 5.51 9.50
C ALA A 158 -9.05 4.56 8.29
N ALA A 159 -9.38 5.09 7.11
CA ALA A 159 -9.53 4.33 5.88
C ALA A 159 -8.21 3.72 5.41
N LEU A 160 -7.12 4.48 5.46
CA LEU A 160 -5.78 3.97 5.13
C LEU A 160 -5.33 2.89 6.10
N PHE A 161 -5.51 3.12 7.41
CA PHE A 161 -5.22 2.09 8.41
C PHE A 161 -6.00 0.80 8.14
N ALA A 162 -7.31 0.89 7.91
CA ALA A 162 -8.16 -0.27 7.66
C ALA A 162 -7.74 -1.05 6.40
N VAL A 163 -7.50 -0.36 5.29
CA VAL A 163 -7.08 -0.98 4.03
C VAL A 163 -5.70 -1.61 4.16
N GLU A 164 -4.73 -0.94 4.78
CA GLU A 164 -3.38 -1.47 4.90
C GLU A 164 -3.29 -2.67 5.85
N VAL A 165 -4.06 -2.67 6.94
CA VAL A 165 -4.18 -3.85 7.81
C VAL A 165 -4.85 -5.01 7.07
N ALA A 166 -5.92 -4.76 6.30
CA ALA A 166 -6.57 -5.79 5.50
C ALA A 166 -5.64 -6.36 4.39
N LEU A 167 -4.83 -5.51 3.75
CA LEU A 167 -3.80 -5.94 2.80
C LEU A 167 -2.75 -6.83 3.47
N PHE A 168 -2.29 -6.45 4.68
CA PHE A 168 -1.36 -7.29 5.45
C PHE A 168 -1.96 -8.68 5.74
N ARG A 169 -3.21 -8.74 6.23
CA ARG A 169 -3.89 -10.01 6.52
C ARG A 169 -4.10 -10.87 5.27
N LEU A 170 -4.35 -10.25 4.12
CA LEU A 170 -4.41 -10.96 2.85
C LEU A 170 -3.06 -11.63 2.51
N LEU A 171 -1.95 -10.89 2.59
CA LEU A 171 -0.62 -11.45 2.33
C LEU A 171 -0.24 -12.53 3.35
N GLU A 172 -0.56 -12.33 4.62
CA GLU A 172 -0.38 -13.31 5.70
C GLU A 172 -1.14 -14.61 5.41
N SER A 173 -2.37 -14.53 4.86
CA SER A 173 -3.15 -15.71 4.47
C SER A 173 -2.48 -16.55 3.37
N TRP A 174 -1.59 -15.94 2.59
CA TRP A 174 -0.76 -16.61 1.57
C TRP A 174 0.59 -17.06 2.12
N SER A 175 0.80 -16.97 3.44
CA SER A 175 2.08 -17.24 4.11
C SER A 175 3.22 -16.30 3.65
N LEU A 176 2.88 -15.12 3.13
CA LEU A 176 3.86 -14.07 2.82
C LEU A 176 4.06 -13.20 4.07
N LEU A 177 5.13 -13.49 4.80
CA LEU A 177 5.50 -12.79 6.02
C LEU A 177 6.71 -11.88 5.78
N PRO A 178 6.70 -10.64 6.29
CA PRO A 178 7.86 -9.76 6.19
C PRO A 178 8.89 -10.06 7.28
N ASP A 179 10.16 -9.82 6.98
CA ASP A 179 11.24 -9.76 7.96
C ASP A 179 11.23 -8.42 8.73
N PHE A 180 10.73 -7.34 8.10
CA PHE A 180 10.60 -6.01 8.69
C PHE A 180 9.32 -5.32 8.28
N VAL A 181 8.83 -4.42 9.13
CA VAL A 181 7.81 -3.45 8.76
C VAL A 181 8.30 -2.03 9.00
N ALA A 182 7.87 -1.11 8.16
CA ALA A 182 8.06 0.32 8.36
C ALA A 182 6.84 1.07 7.84
N GLY A 183 6.55 2.23 8.40
CA GLY A 183 5.40 3.01 7.98
C GLY A 183 5.71 4.49 7.88
N HIS A 184 5.05 5.17 6.95
CA HIS A 184 5.19 6.60 6.77
C HIS A 184 3.99 7.34 7.39
N SER A 185 4.23 8.14 8.44
CA SER A 185 3.17 8.90 9.14
C SER A 185 2.08 7.97 9.68
N ILE A 186 0.84 8.07 9.18
CA ILE A 186 -0.26 7.19 9.62
C ILE A 186 0.05 5.71 9.37
N GLY A 187 0.79 5.37 8.31
CA GLY A 187 1.24 4.02 8.04
C GLY A 187 2.10 3.43 9.16
N GLU A 188 2.75 4.26 9.98
CA GLU A 188 3.53 3.78 11.14
C GLU A 188 2.62 3.16 12.20
N LEU A 189 1.39 3.67 12.39
CA LEU A 189 0.41 3.05 13.28
C LEU A 189 -0.10 1.71 12.72
N ALA A 190 -0.25 1.59 11.40
CA ALA A 190 -0.58 0.32 10.76
C ALA A 190 0.56 -0.69 10.90
N ALA A 191 1.80 -0.28 10.62
CA ALA A 191 3.01 -1.09 10.79
C ALA A 191 3.18 -1.56 12.25
N ALA A 192 3.03 -0.67 13.22
CA ALA A 192 3.10 -0.99 14.63
C ALA A 192 1.99 -1.94 15.08
N HIS A 193 0.75 -1.76 14.58
CA HIS A 193 -0.35 -2.70 14.84
C HIS A 193 -0.04 -4.10 14.31
N VAL A 194 0.36 -4.24 13.05
CA VAL A 194 0.64 -5.56 12.48
C VAL A 194 1.87 -6.22 13.11
N ALA A 195 2.84 -5.43 13.59
CA ALA A 195 3.95 -5.89 14.42
C ALA A 195 3.55 -6.24 15.86
N GLY A 196 2.28 -6.06 16.24
CA GLY A 196 1.74 -6.43 17.55
C GLY A 196 2.09 -5.49 18.69
N VAL A 197 2.47 -4.24 18.38
CA VAL A 197 2.79 -3.22 19.41
C VAL A 197 1.55 -2.87 20.24
N PHE A 198 0.37 -2.90 19.66
CA PHE A 198 -0.88 -2.66 20.38
C PHE A 198 -2.04 -3.44 19.76
N SER A 199 -3.12 -3.61 20.53
CA SER A 199 -4.33 -4.30 20.05
C SER A 199 -4.99 -3.55 18.90
N LEU A 200 -5.91 -4.21 18.16
CA LEU A 200 -6.68 -3.52 17.13
C LEU A 200 -7.53 -2.36 17.71
N ALA A 201 -8.16 -2.58 18.87
CA ALA A 201 -8.97 -1.56 19.52
C ALA A 201 -8.13 -0.33 19.94
N ASP A 202 -6.94 -0.56 20.48
CA ASP A 202 -5.99 0.51 20.83
C ASP A 202 -5.50 1.24 19.57
N ALA A 203 -5.20 0.50 18.49
CA ALA A 203 -4.80 1.06 17.21
C ALA A 203 -5.89 2.00 16.66
N CYS A 204 -7.13 1.53 16.59
CA CYS A 204 -8.28 2.32 16.13
C CYS A 204 -8.50 3.54 17.01
N THR A 205 -8.34 3.42 18.33
CA THR A 205 -8.42 4.53 19.28
C THR A 205 -7.37 5.61 18.98
N LEU A 206 -6.11 5.21 18.75
CA LEU A 206 -5.02 6.14 18.38
C LEU A 206 -5.29 6.80 17.02
N VAL A 207 -5.64 6.00 16.00
CA VAL A 207 -5.85 6.48 14.64
C VAL A 207 -7.02 7.46 14.57
N ALA A 208 -8.16 7.12 15.19
CA ALA A 208 -9.33 7.99 15.22
C ALA A 208 -9.04 9.29 15.98
N ALA A 209 -8.39 9.21 17.14
CA ALA A 209 -8.01 10.39 17.90
C ALA A 209 -7.03 11.28 17.11
N ARG A 210 -6.00 10.69 16.50
CA ARG A 210 -5.01 11.42 15.68
C ARG A 210 -5.67 12.13 14.52
N GLY A 211 -6.50 11.43 13.74
CA GLY A 211 -7.22 11.98 12.60
C GLY A 211 -8.11 13.16 13.01
N ARG A 212 -8.95 12.98 14.03
CA ARG A 212 -9.84 14.02 14.57
C ARG A 212 -9.09 15.23 15.10
N LEU A 213 -8.05 15.01 15.89
CA LEU A 213 -7.27 16.07 16.51
C LEU A 213 -6.47 16.88 15.47
N MET A 214 -5.91 16.22 14.45
CA MET A 214 -5.25 16.89 13.33
C MET A 214 -6.23 17.64 12.45
N GLN A 215 -7.45 17.12 12.25
CA GLN A 215 -8.51 17.78 11.49
C GLN A 215 -9.03 19.05 12.16
N ALA A 216 -9.08 19.06 13.50
CA ALA A 216 -9.60 20.18 14.28
C ALA A 216 -8.65 21.38 14.39
N LEU A 217 -7.42 21.25 13.87
CA LEU A 217 -6.46 22.34 13.89
C LEU A 217 -6.89 23.49 12.97
N PRO A 218 -6.42 24.72 13.23
CA PRO A 218 -6.68 25.83 12.32
C PRO A 218 -6.11 25.57 10.93
N ALA A 219 -6.85 26.00 9.90
CA ALA A 219 -6.32 26.11 8.55
C ALA A 219 -5.20 27.19 8.47
N GLY A 220 -4.44 27.20 7.37
CA GLY A 220 -3.40 28.21 7.13
C GLY A 220 -1.96 27.67 7.10
N GLY A 221 -1.79 26.38 6.81
CA GLY A 221 -0.50 25.76 6.57
C GLY A 221 -0.40 25.14 5.18
N ALA A 222 0.82 24.99 4.67
CA ALA A 222 1.10 24.35 3.40
C ALA A 222 2.09 23.19 3.56
N MET A 223 2.06 22.26 2.62
CA MET A 223 3.12 21.26 2.42
C MET A 223 3.59 21.29 0.97
N VAL A 224 4.89 21.32 0.74
CA VAL A 224 5.49 21.37 -0.59
C VAL A 224 6.51 20.25 -0.74
N ALA A 225 6.35 19.42 -1.76
CA ALA A 225 7.37 18.48 -2.18
C ALA A 225 8.45 19.22 -2.99
N VAL A 226 9.72 19.01 -2.63
CA VAL A 226 10.87 19.67 -3.23
C VAL A 226 11.92 18.65 -3.69
N ARG A 227 12.52 18.90 -4.86
CA ARG A 227 13.64 18.11 -5.38
C ARG A 227 14.99 18.61 -4.87
N ALA A 228 15.15 18.59 -3.55
CA ALA A 228 16.34 19.04 -2.83
C ALA A 228 16.77 17.98 -1.81
N THR A 229 18.00 18.09 -1.30
CA THR A 229 18.44 17.28 -0.16
C THR A 229 17.84 17.79 1.14
N GLU A 230 17.84 16.93 2.17
CA GLU A 230 17.46 17.34 3.53
C GLU A 230 18.32 18.50 4.04
N GLU A 231 19.64 18.44 3.82
CA GLU A 231 20.59 19.46 4.27
C GLU A 231 20.36 20.83 3.62
N GLU A 232 20.13 20.86 2.30
CA GLU A 232 19.81 22.08 1.55
C GLU A 232 18.54 22.73 2.10
N THR A 233 17.52 21.91 2.33
CA THR A 233 16.21 22.32 2.82
C THR A 233 16.29 22.81 4.26
N ALA A 234 16.93 22.03 5.14
CA ALA A 234 17.12 22.37 6.54
C ALA A 234 17.88 23.70 6.69
N THR A 235 18.89 23.96 5.83
CA THR A 235 19.65 25.21 5.83
C THR A 235 18.76 26.43 5.56
N LEU A 236 17.80 26.33 4.65
CA LEU A 236 16.85 27.41 4.33
C LEU A 236 15.79 27.62 5.42
N LEU A 237 15.49 26.58 6.18
CA LEU A 237 14.57 26.62 7.32
C LEU A 237 15.24 27.11 8.62
N ARG A 238 16.57 27.20 8.67
CA ARG A 238 17.28 27.66 9.89
C ARG A 238 16.82 29.05 10.29
N GLY A 239 16.39 29.19 11.55
CA GLY A 239 15.91 30.44 12.12
C GLY A 239 14.43 30.72 11.88
N ARG A 240 13.73 29.88 11.10
CA ARG A 240 12.27 29.91 10.96
C ARG A 240 11.65 28.98 12.00
N THR A 241 10.66 29.48 12.74
CA THR A 241 9.98 28.70 13.81
C THR A 241 8.65 28.10 13.35
N ASP A 242 8.22 28.45 12.15
CA ASP A 242 6.91 28.17 11.59
C ASP A 242 6.97 27.20 10.39
N GLY A 243 8.15 26.63 10.09
CA GLY A 243 8.35 25.64 9.03
C GLY A 243 9.34 24.55 9.42
N ALA A 244 9.15 23.35 8.88
CA ALA A 244 9.96 22.18 9.15
C ALA A 244 10.12 21.30 7.89
N VAL A 245 11.15 20.46 7.90
CA VAL A 245 11.21 19.28 7.02
C VAL A 245 10.20 18.27 7.55
N ALA A 246 9.13 18.02 6.78
CA ALA A 246 8.07 17.08 7.14
C ALA A 246 8.43 15.62 6.83
N ALA A 247 9.15 15.38 5.73
CA ALA A 247 9.51 14.04 5.30
C ALA A 247 10.76 14.04 4.41
N VAL A 248 11.58 13.01 4.55
CA VAL A 248 12.70 12.70 3.67
C VAL A 248 12.40 11.38 2.96
N ASN A 249 11.78 11.47 1.78
CA ASN A 249 11.32 10.31 1.00
C ASN A 249 12.44 9.69 0.14
N GLY A 250 13.58 10.37 0.06
CA GLY A 250 14.78 9.90 -0.61
C GLY A 250 15.87 10.96 -0.63
N PRO A 251 17.06 10.64 -1.18
CA PRO A 251 18.23 11.52 -1.09
C PRO A 251 18.02 12.94 -1.65
N ARG A 252 17.11 13.10 -2.60
CA ARG A 252 16.70 14.39 -3.19
C ARG A 252 15.19 14.55 -3.30
N SER A 253 14.45 13.92 -2.40
CA SER A 253 12.98 13.98 -2.38
C SER A 253 12.55 14.29 -0.96
N VAL A 254 12.26 15.56 -0.72
CA VAL A 254 11.94 16.09 0.62
C VAL A 254 10.57 16.76 0.56
N VAL A 255 9.85 16.75 1.67
CA VAL A 255 8.63 17.57 1.86
C VAL A 255 8.90 18.56 2.97
N ILE A 256 8.60 19.83 2.71
CA ILE A 256 8.55 20.87 3.74
C ILE A 256 7.10 21.16 4.12
N SER A 257 6.89 21.55 5.37
CA SER A 257 5.56 21.88 5.90
C SER A 257 5.63 22.97 6.96
N GLY A 258 4.55 23.71 7.15
CA GLY A 258 4.49 24.83 8.09
C GLY A 258 3.44 25.86 7.72
N ALA A 259 3.58 27.06 8.29
CA ALA A 259 2.82 28.24 7.88
C ALA A 259 3.00 28.47 6.37
N GLU A 260 1.89 28.77 5.69
CA GLU A 260 1.86 28.85 4.22
C GLU A 260 2.92 29.82 3.67
N GLU A 261 3.00 31.03 4.23
CA GLU A 261 3.97 32.04 3.80
C GLU A 261 5.42 31.56 3.91
N ALA A 262 5.80 31.02 5.07
CA ALA A 262 7.16 30.54 5.33
C ALA A 262 7.56 29.37 4.41
N VAL A 263 6.62 28.44 4.17
CA VAL A 263 6.84 27.28 3.30
C VAL A 263 6.98 27.71 1.85
N LEU A 264 6.12 28.61 1.37
CA LEU A 264 6.15 29.09 -0.01
C LEU A 264 7.40 29.93 -0.29
N GLU A 265 7.87 30.72 0.68
CA GLU A 265 9.13 31.45 0.54
C GLU A 265 10.32 30.50 0.37
N VAL A 266 10.42 29.45 1.20
CA VAL A 266 11.48 28.43 1.07
C VAL A 266 11.38 27.68 -0.25
N ALA A 267 10.17 27.33 -0.68
CA ALA A 267 9.94 26.70 -1.98
C ALA A 267 10.42 27.58 -3.13
N ALA A 268 10.08 28.88 -3.13
CA ALA A 268 10.51 29.84 -4.15
C ALA A 268 12.05 29.96 -4.19
N LEU A 269 12.73 30.04 -3.04
CA LEU A 269 14.19 30.06 -2.97
C LEU A 269 14.83 28.79 -3.55
N LEU A 270 14.18 27.62 -3.40
CA LEU A 270 14.64 26.38 -4.01
C LEU A 270 14.41 26.36 -5.53
N GLU A 271 13.31 26.92 -6.01
CA GLU A 271 13.03 27.09 -7.44
C GLU A 271 14.03 28.02 -8.13
N GLU A 272 14.37 29.14 -7.50
CA GLU A 272 15.42 30.05 -7.97
C GLU A 272 16.79 29.35 -8.11
N ARG A 273 17.02 28.31 -7.30
CA ARG A 273 18.22 27.45 -7.35
C ARG A 273 18.09 26.27 -8.33
N GLY A 274 17.01 26.20 -9.10
CA GLY A 274 16.77 25.19 -10.13
C GLY A 274 16.13 23.89 -9.63
N SER A 275 15.59 23.87 -8.40
CA SER A 275 14.84 22.70 -7.90
C SER A 275 13.40 22.75 -8.37
N SER A 276 12.84 21.59 -8.71
CA SER A 276 11.39 21.48 -8.94
C SER A 276 10.66 21.42 -7.59
N THR A 277 9.56 22.16 -7.48
CA THR A 277 8.66 22.08 -6.32
C THR A 277 7.24 21.75 -6.75
N ARG A 278 6.45 21.23 -5.82
CA ARG A 278 5.03 20.91 -6.03
C ARG A 278 4.26 21.08 -4.73
N LEU A 279 3.30 22.01 -4.71
CA LEU A 279 2.34 22.14 -3.61
C LEU A 279 1.51 20.86 -3.48
N LEU A 280 1.41 20.33 -2.27
CA LEU A 280 0.63 19.14 -1.97
C LEU A 280 -0.81 19.52 -1.64
N ARG A 281 -1.75 18.74 -2.18
CA ARG A 281 -3.18 18.88 -1.88
C ARG A 281 -3.47 18.17 -0.57
N VAL A 282 -3.25 18.89 0.54
CA VAL A 282 -3.51 18.42 1.90
C VAL A 282 -4.31 19.49 2.65
N SER A 283 -5.05 19.07 3.67
CA SER A 283 -5.88 19.98 4.46
C SER A 283 -5.06 20.84 5.43
N HIS A 284 -3.90 20.33 5.87
CA HIS A 284 -3.05 20.97 6.88
C HIS A 284 -1.56 20.72 6.60
N ALA A 285 -0.71 21.51 7.24
CA ALA A 285 0.73 21.31 7.29
C ALA A 285 1.13 20.24 8.32
N PHE A 286 0.94 18.97 7.98
CA PHE A 286 1.34 17.86 8.85
C PHE A 286 2.85 17.82 9.06
N HIS A 287 3.30 17.27 10.20
CA HIS A 287 4.73 17.19 10.58
C HIS A 287 5.42 18.56 10.64
N SER A 288 4.70 19.57 11.13
CA SER A 288 5.18 20.92 11.34
C SER A 288 4.87 21.41 12.77
N PRO A 289 5.46 22.54 13.21
CA PRO A 289 5.10 23.19 14.46
C PRO A 289 3.60 23.52 14.59
N LEU A 290 2.86 23.61 13.47
CA LEU A 290 1.41 23.82 13.50
C LEU A 290 0.64 22.64 14.10
N MET A 291 1.28 21.48 14.27
CA MET A 291 0.70 20.35 14.98
C MET A 291 0.78 20.49 16.51
N ASP A 292 1.58 21.41 17.06
CA ASP A 292 1.86 21.47 18.51
C ASP A 292 0.59 21.54 19.37
N ALA A 293 -0.42 22.29 18.92
CA ALA A 293 -1.66 22.48 19.64
C ALA A 293 -2.45 21.18 19.90
N MET A 294 -2.28 20.15 19.07
CA MET A 294 -2.97 18.86 19.26
C MET A 294 -2.19 17.86 20.12
N THR A 295 -0.88 18.07 20.29
CA THR A 295 0.03 17.06 20.88
C THR A 295 -0.31 16.69 22.31
N ALA A 296 -0.76 17.64 23.13
CA ALA A 296 -1.11 17.40 24.54
C ALA A 296 -2.35 16.50 24.68
N ASP A 297 -3.34 16.69 23.81
CA ASP A 297 -4.55 15.85 23.82
C ASP A 297 -4.29 14.50 23.18
N PHE A 298 -3.47 14.44 22.13
CA PHE A 298 -3.06 13.16 21.56
C PHE A 298 -2.25 12.31 22.55
N ARG A 299 -1.37 12.95 23.35
CA ARG A 299 -0.63 12.27 24.42
C ARG A 299 -1.54 11.58 25.43
N LYS A 300 -2.64 12.24 25.85
CA LYS A 300 -3.61 11.62 26.79
C LYS A 300 -4.19 10.32 26.23
N VAL A 301 -4.41 10.26 24.92
CA VAL A 301 -4.90 9.04 24.26
C VAL A 301 -3.79 8.00 24.17
N ALA A 302 -2.58 8.40 23.78
CA ALA A 302 -1.41 7.52 23.78
C ALA A 302 -1.12 6.89 25.15
N ASP A 303 -1.26 7.66 26.23
CA ASP A 303 -1.06 7.16 27.60
C ASP A 303 -2.17 6.18 28.06
N SER A 304 -3.28 6.09 27.33
CA SER A 304 -4.42 5.23 27.66
C SER A 304 -4.38 3.84 27.02
N VAL A 305 -3.48 3.61 26.05
CA VAL A 305 -3.37 2.33 25.34
C VAL A 305 -2.26 1.44 25.91
N GLU A 306 -2.36 0.14 25.67
CA GLU A 306 -1.34 -0.82 26.10
C GLU A 306 -0.32 -1.09 24.99
N TYR A 307 0.97 -0.86 25.30
CA TYR A 307 2.10 -1.13 24.42
C TYR A 307 2.78 -2.47 24.73
N ARG A 308 3.13 -3.20 23.68
CA ARG A 308 3.83 -4.48 23.70
C ARG A 308 5.08 -4.44 22.82
N ALA A 309 6.02 -5.33 23.10
CA ALA A 309 7.18 -5.49 22.23
C ALA A 309 6.75 -6.06 20.86
N PRO A 310 7.27 -5.53 19.75
CA PRO A 310 6.89 -5.98 18.43
C PRO A 310 7.39 -7.41 18.17
N HIS A 311 6.56 -8.24 17.52
CA HIS A 311 6.94 -9.60 17.09
C HIS A 311 7.52 -9.64 15.67
N ILE A 312 7.31 -8.57 14.89
CA ILE A 312 8.01 -8.31 13.62
C ILE A 312 8.87 -7.05 13.83
N PRO A 313 10.17 -7.06 13.54
CA PRO A 313 11.00 -5.87 13.64
C PRO A 313 10.38 -4.64 12.94
N LEU A 314 10.09 -3.60 13.72
CA LEU A 314 9.58 -2.31 13.26
C LEU A 314 10.75 -1.33 13.10
N VAL A 315 10.88 -0.75 11.91
CA VAL A 315 11.84 0.33 11.62
C VAL A 315 11.08 1.66 11.69
N SER A 316 11.43 2.48 12.69
CA SER A 316 10.89 3.83 12.95
C SER A 316 11.94 4.88 12.58
#